data_AF-A0A845SMA5-F1
#
_entry.id   AF-A0A845SMA5-F1
#
_cell.length_a   1.000
_cell.length_b   1.000
_cell.length_c   1.000
_cell.angle_alpha   90.00
_cell.angle_beta   90.00
_cell.angle_gamma   90.00
#
_symmetry.space_group_name_H-M   'P 1'
#
loop_
_entity.id
_entity.type
_entity.pdbx_description
1 polymer ?
#
loop_
_entity_poly.entity_id
_entity_poly.type
_entity_poly.pdbx_seq_one_letter_code
_entity_poly.pdbx_strand_id
1 'polypeptide(L)' 'MKDHPNKHIQAAIEYALSKGWRFRHGKGHAFGRLICGTPEHGEHQVSIWSTPRKPGNHAKQLRRKVNSCL' A
#
# COMPACT_ATOMS: atom_id res chain seq x y z
N MET A 1 -11.55 3.24 -8.49
CA MET A 1 -10.31 2.44 -8.41
C MET A 1 -10.71 0.97 -8.49
N LYS A 2 -9.89 0.08 -9.03
CA LYS A 2 -10.15 -1.35 -8.81
C LYS A 2 -9.82 -1.64 -7.36
N ASP A 3 -10.76 -2.22 -6.62
CA ASP A 3 -10.52 -2.70 -5.26
C ASP A 3 -9.64 -3.94 -5.28
N HIS A 4 -8.75 -4.04 -4.28
CA HIS A 4 -7.97 -5.25 -4.10
C HIS A 4 -8.93 -6.39 -3.71
N PRO A 5 -8.82 -7.59 -4.31
CA PRO A 5 -9.68 -8.73 -3.97
C PRO A 5 -9.58 -9.19 -2.50
N ASN A 6 -8.67 -8.61 -1.71
CA ASN A 6 -8.48 -8.93 -0.31
C ASN A 6 -8.82 -7.71 0.54
N LYS A 7 -9.86 -7.82 1.35
CA LYS A 7 -10.35 -6.75 2.23
C LYS A 7 -9.29 -6.16 3.16
N HIS A 8 -8.33 -6.95 3.63
CA HIS A 8 -7.30 -6.44 4.53
C HIS A 8 -6.28 -5.56 3.80
N ILE A 9 -5.95 -5.92 2.56
CA ILE A 9 -5.05 -5.13 1.72
C ILE A 9 -5.77 -3.85 1.29
N GLN A 10 -7.05 -3.94 0.89
CA GLN A 10 -7.85 -2.76 0.56
C GLN A 10 -7.93 -1.79 1.74
N ALA A 11 -8.28 -2.26 2.93
CA ALA A 11 -8.31 -1.42 4.14
C ALA A 11 -6.94 -0.80 4.46
N ALA A 12 -5.83 -1.48 4.17
CA ALA A 12 -4.49 -0.94 4.34
C ALA A 12 -4.17 0.17 3.32
N ILE A 13 -4.66 0.05 2.08
CA ILE A 13 -4.55 1.08 1.04
C ILE A 13 -5.35 2.32 1.46
N GLU A 14 -6.60 2.15 1.85
CA GLU A 14 -7.46 3.24 2.31
C GLU A 14 -6.86 3.98 3.51
N TYR A 15 -6.32 3.22 4.47
CA TYR A 15 -5.58 3.78 5.59
C TYR A 15 -4.38 4.61 5.12
N ALA A 16 -3.59 4.11 4.17
CA ALA A 16 -2.45 4.85 3.63
C ALA A 16 -2.89 6.16 2.96
N LEU A 17 -3.94 6.11 2.13
CA LEU A 17 -4.51 7.27 1.45
C LEU A 17 -4.97 8.33 2.47
N SER A 18 -5.63 7.93 3.56
CA SER A 18 -6.04 8.85 4.63
C SER A 18 -4.88 9.51 5.37
N LYS A 19 -3.67 8.90 5.31
CA LYS A 19 -2.44 9.42 5.90
C LYS A 19 -1.62 10.24 4.91
N GLY A 20 -2.18 10.59 3.74
CA GLY A 20 -1.51 11.40 2.73
C GLY A 20 -0.55 10.62 1.83
N TRP A 21 -0.56 9.28 1.88
CA TRP A 21 0.16 8.48 0.90
C TRP A 21 -0.58 8.48 -0.44
N ARG A 22 0.16 8.28 -1.53
CA ARG A 22 -0.36 8.18 -2.88
C ARG A 22 -0.31 6.75 -3.38
N PHE A 23 -1.45 6.26 -3.88
CA PHE A 23 -1.53 4.97 -4.53
C PHE A 23 -1.29 5.09 -6.04
N ARG A 24 -0.37 4.28 -6.56
CA ARG A 24 -0.07 4.15 -7.99
C ARG A 24 -0.44 2.74 -8.45
N HIS A 25 -1.30 2.63 -9.45
CA HIS A 25 -1.68 1.33 -10.00
C HIS A 25 -0.50 0.64 -10.67
N GLY A 26 -0.36 -0.66 -10.44
CA GLY A 26 0.63 -1.52 -11.08
C GLY A 26 0.09 -2.17 -12.34
N LYS A 27 0.98 -2.75 -13.14
CA LYS A 27 0.63 -3.62 -14.26
C LYS A 27 1.26 -5.00 -14.00
N GLY A 28 0.49 -6.08 -14.12
CA GLY A 28 0.97 -7.46 -13.95
C GLY A 28 0.88 -8.01 -12.52
N HIS A 29 1.99 -8.56 -12.00
CA HIS A 29 2.04 -9.25 -10.70
C HIS A 29 1.83 -8.33 -9.49
N ALA A 30 2.19 -7.05 -9.63
CA ALA A 30 1.93 -6.03 -8.61
C ALA A 30 0.57 -5.36 -8.89
N PHE A 31 -0.27 -5.34 -7.86
CA PHE A 31 -1.54 -4.61 -7.87
C PHE A 31 -1.29 -3.10 -7.95
N GLY A 32 -0.26 -2.64 -7.25
CA GLY A 32 0.13 -1.25 -7.24
C GLY A 32 1.27 -0.97 -6.28
N ARG A 33 1.49 0.32 -6.02
CA ARG A 33 2.51 0.81 -5.10
C ARG A 33 1.95 1.98 -4.32
N LEU A 34 2.16 1.97 -3.02
CA LEU A 34 1.96 3.14 -2.17
C LEU A 34 3.27 3.90 -2.10
N ILE A 35 3.19 5.21 -2.27
CA ILE A 35 4.32 6.15 -2.26
C ILE A 35 3.99 7.23 -1.23
N CYS A 36 4.93 7.55 -0.35
CA CYS A 36 4.72 8.62 0.62
C CYS A 36 4.48 9.97 -0.10
N GLY A 37 3.55 10.77 0.42
CA GLY A 37 3.25 12.10 -0.10
C GLY A 37 4.19 13.20 0.41
N THR A 38 5.03 12.91 1.41
CA THR A 38 5.95 13.88 2.01
C THR A 38 7.14 14.13 1.09
N PRO A 39 7.52 15.40 0.81
CA PRO A 39 8.59 15.75 -0.13
C PRO A 39 9.95 15.13 0.21
N GLU A 40 10.26 14.99 1.50
CA GLU A 40 11.54 14.45 1.99
C GLU A 40 11.56 12.91 2.07
N HIS A 41 10.40 12.25 1.90
CA HIS A 41 10.26 10.80 2.04
C HIS A 41 9.93 10.10 0.71
N GLY A 42 10.37 10.65 -0.43
CA GLY A 42 10.09 10.09 -1.76
C GLY A 42 10.57 8.63 -1.93
N GLU A 43 11.54 8.19 -1.13
CA GLU A 43 12.05 6.81 -1.10
C GLU A 43 11.12 5.85 -0.34
N HIS A 44 10.24 6.37 0.52
CA HIS A 44 9.29 5.58 1.30
C HIS A 44 8.13 5.15 0.41
N GLN A 45 8.33 3.99 -0.22
CA GLN A 45 7.33 3.33 -1.04
C GLN A 45 7.21 1.86 -0.67
N VAL A 46 6.03 1.28 -0.91
CA VAL A 46 5.76 -0.13 -0.68
C VAL A 46 4.91 -0.71 -1.79
N SER A 47 5.37 -1.82 -2.36
CA SER A 47 4.66 -2.53 -3.43
C SER A 47 3.53 -3.37 -2.85
N ILE A 48 2.39 -3.34 -3.52
CA ILE A 48 1.20 -4.11 -3.20
C ILE A 48 1.07 -5.21 -4.23
N TRP A 49 1.07 -6.46 -3.77
CA TRP A 49 0.97 -7.64 -4.62
C TRP A 49 -0.47 -8.07 -4.80
N SER A 50 -0.87 -8.45 -6.01
CA SER A 50 -2.24 -8.91 -6.31
C SER A 50 -2.56 -10.26 -5.65
N THR A 51 -1.57 -11.16 -5.63
CA THR A 51 -1.70 -12.54 -5.11
C THR A 51 -0.58 -12.85 -4.10
N PRO A 52 -0.54 -12.19 -2.93
CA PRO A 52 0.47 -12.47 -1.92
C PRO A 52 0.16 -13.80 -1.22
N ARG A 53 1.21 -14.60 -0.96
CA ARG A 53 1.10 -15.90 -0.26
C ARG A 53 0.44 -15.78 1.13
N LYS A 54 0.58 -14.64 1.80
CA LYS A 54 -0.05 -14.34 3.10
C LYS A 54 -0.64 -12.91 3.09
N PRO A 55 -1.89 -12.71 2.63
CA PRO A 55 -2.45 -11.38 2.44
C PRO A 55 -2.60 -10.59 3.75
N GLY A 56 -2.94 -11.24 4.86
CA GLY A 56 -3.05 -10.58 6.17
C GLY A 56 -1.72 -10.01 6.68
N ASN A 57 -0.61 -10.74 6.47
CA ASN A 57 0.72 -10.24 6.84
C ASN A 57 1.15 -9.11 5.92
N HIS A 58 0.84 -9.21 4.63
CA HIS A 58 1.13 -8.14 3.67
C HIS A 58 0.38 -6.85 4.04
N ALA A 59 -0.91 -6.93 4.37
CA ALA A 59 -1.68 -5.79 4.85
C ALA A 59 -1.09 -5.15 6.13
N LYS A 60 -0.66 -5.97 7.10
CA LYS A 60 0.02 -5.48 8.31
C LYS A 60 1.34 -4.78 7.98
N GLN A 61 2.11 -5.30 7.02
CA GLN A 61 3.35 -4.69 6.55
C GLN A 61 3.09 -3.32 5.93
N LEU A 62 2.07 -3.19 5.06
CA LEU A 62 1.68 -1.90 4.47
C LEU A 62 1.36 -0.88 5.56
N ARG A 63 0.50 -1.23 6.52
CA ARG A 63 0.13 -0.34 7.64
C ARG A 63 1.33 0.06 8.50
N ARG A 64 2.25 -0.86 8.78
CA ARG A 64 3.49 -0.56 9.52
C ARG A 64 4.37 0.43 8.77
N LYS A 65 4.53 0.27 7.46
CA LYS A 65 5.34 1.19 6.65
C LYS A 65 4.71 2.58 6.60
N VAL A 66 3.38 2.66 6.49
CA VAL A 66 2.63 3.91 6.58
C VAL A 66 2.85 4.59 7.94
N ASN A 67 2.71 3.84 9.04
CA ASN A 67 2.90 4.37 10.39
C ASN A 67 4.33 4.79 10.69
N SER A 68 5.33 4.10 10.14
CA SER A 68 6.75 4.42 10.31
C SER A 68 7.17 5.72 9.60
N CYS A 69 6.30 6.27 8.75
CA CYS A 69 6.56 7.43 7.93
C CYS A 69 5.71 8.65 8.35
N LEU A 70 4.81 8.46 9.31
CA LEU A 70 4.19 9.53 10.09
C LEU A 70 5.24 10.06 11.08
#